data_AF-A0A3C0LBX8-F1
#
_entry.id   AF-A0A3C0LBX8-F1
#
_cell.length_a   1.000
_cell.length_b   1.000
_cell.length_c   1.000
_cell.angle_alpha   90.00
_cell.angle_beta   90.00
_cell.angle_gamma   90.00
#
_symmetry.space_group_name_H-M   'P 1'
#
loop_
_entity.id
_entity.type
_entity.pdbx_description
1 polymer ?
#
loop_
_entity_poly.entity_id
_entity_poly.type
_entity_poly.pdbx_seq_one_letter_code
_entity_poly.pdbx_strand_id
1 'polypeptide(L)'
;MPLSTYATSWEDYETNFITALKEIKESGINIGVYGDIDIEDYKNWVKKVCNETNMLEYLPLWKKPRRKIIKEFIDYGFKAIIVAVKDDKLSGKELLGSELDKNLKRILEKRGSTLLGKMVNIIHW
;
A
#
# COMPACT_ATOMS: atom_id res chain seq x y z
N MET A 1 -6.06 10.24 15.82
CA MET A 1 -4.65 10.00 15.44
C MET A 1 -4.18 11.24 14.70
N PRO A 2 -3.03 11.84 15.04
CA PRO A 2 -2.50 13.00 14.33
C PRO A 2 -2.15 12.63 12.88
N LEU A 3 -2.27 13.60 11.97
CA LEU A 3 -1.87 13.49 10.57
C LEU A 3 -0.84 14.57 10.27
N SER A 4 0.32 14.16 9.75
CA SER A 4 1.37 15.06 9.28
C SER A 4 1.51 14.92 7.76
N THR A 5 1.58 16.03 7.05
CA THR A 5 1.67 16.08 5.59
C THR A 5 2.88 16.86 5.14
N TYR A 6 3.62 16.36 4.16
CA TYR A 6 4.83 16.97 3.62
C TYR A 6 4.68 17.15 2.11
N ALA A 7 4.83 18.39 1.63
CA ALA A 7 4.84 18.67 0.20
C ALA A 7 6.18 18.24 -0.41
N THR A 8 6.15 17.64 -1.60
CA THR A 8 7.35 17.12 -2.24
C THR A 8 7.20 16.99 -3.75
N SER A 9 8.33 16.92 -4.45
CA SER A 9 8.48 16.65 -5.88
C SER A 9 9.03 15.22 -6.08
N TRP A 10 9.25 14.80 -7.33
CA TRP A 10 9.92 13.51 -7.57
C TRP A 10 11.40 13.57 -7.18
N GLU A 11 12.02 14.73 -7.39
CA GLU A 11 13.43 14.98 -7.14
C GLU A 11 13.74 15.07 -5.64
N ASP A 12 12.82 15.65 -4.87
CA ASP A 12 13.02 15.92 -3.43
C ASP A 12 12.39 14.86 -2.50
N TYR A 13 11.71 13.85 -3.06
CA TYR A 13 10.93 12.87 -2.28
C TYR A 13 11.73 12.21 -1.17
N GLU A 14 12.89 11.62 -1.51
CA GLU A 14 13.70 10.89 -0.54
C GLU A 14 14.23 11.81 0.57
N THR A 15 14.73 12.99 0.20
CA THR A 15 15.24 13.99 1.14
C THR A 15 14.17 14.45 2.12
N ASN A 16 12.98 14.78 1.61
CA ASN A 16 11.86 15.23 2.44
C ASN A 16 11.34 14.07 3.32
N PHE A 17 11.32 12.85 2.80
CA PHE A 17 10.90 11.66 3.56
C PHE A 17 11.85 11.37 4.72
N ILE A 18 13.17 11.43 4.50
CA ILE A 18 14.18 11.27 5.55
C ILE A 18 14.03 12.36 6.62
N THR A 19 13.77 13.60 6.20
CA THR A 19 13.57 14.73 7.12
C THR A 19 12.34 14.49 7.99
N ALA A 20 11.22 14.10 7.40
CA ALA A 20 9.99 13.75 8.13
C ALA A 20 10.21 12.60 9.12
N LEU A 21 10.95 11.55 8.72
CA LEU A 21 11.26 10.43 9.62
C LEU A 21 12.12 10.86 10.82
N LYS A 22 13.05 11.81 10.63
CA LYS A 22 13.85 12.36 11.75
C LYS A 22 12.97 13.12 12.74
N GLU A 23 12.09 14.00 12.25
CA GLU A 23 11.14 14.74 13.09
C GLU A 23 10.20 13.78 13.87
N ILE A 24 9.67 12.76 13.19
CA ILE A 24 8.84 11.72 13.80
C ILE A 24 9.64 10.98 14.89
N LYS A 25 10.92 10.68 14.64
CA LYS A 25 11.78 10.02 15.62
C LYS A 25 12.06 10.89 16.84
N GLU A 26 12.28 12.18 16.65
CA GLU A 26 12.44 13.16 17.73
C GLU A 26 11.18 13.27 18.60
N SER A 27 10.00 13.01 18.04
CA SER A 27 8.74 12.91 18.80
C SER A 27 8.59 11.62 19.62
N GLY A 28 9.57 10.71 19.59
CA GLY A 28 9.60 9.46 20.34
C GLY A 28 9.03 8.23 19.62
N ILE A 29 8.63 8.38 18.35
CA ILE A 29 8.14 7.27 17.52
C ILE A 29 9.32 6.55 16.88
N ASN A 30 9.41 5.22 17.01
CA ASN A 30 10.61 4.47 16.60
C ASN A 30 10.37 3.43 15.50
N ILE A 31 9.12 3.19 15.11
CA ILE A 31 8.76 2.14 14.16
C ILE A 31 7.92 2.75 13.03
N GLY A 32 8.36 2.56 11.78
CA GLY A 32 7.56 2.80 10.60
C GLY A 32 6.85 1.51 10.15
N VAL A 33 5.54 1.58 9.89
CA VAL A 33 4.75 0.44 9.41
C VAL A 33 4.38 0.67 7.94
N TYR A 34 4.76 -0.25 7.06
CA TYR A 34 4.64 -0.11 5.60
C TYR A 34 3.76 -1.20 5.00
N GLY A 35 2.89 -0.81 4.05
CA GLY A 35 1.84 -1.66 3.48
C GLY A 35 2.27 -2.54 2.30
N ASP A 36 3.54 -2.49 1.92
CA ASP A 36 4.04 -3.16 0.71
C ASP A 36 4.02 -4.68 0.82
N ILE A 37 3.66 -5.33 -0.29
CA ILE A 37 3.44 -6.77 -0.34
C ILE A 37 4.68 -7.48 -0.89
N ASP A 38 5.14 -7.15 -2.10
CA ASP A 38 6.22 -7.92 -2.74
C ASP A 38 7.07 -7.16 -3.78
N ILE A 39 7.14 -5.82 -3.68
CA ILE A 39 8.02 -4.99 -4.50
C ILE A 39 9.39 -4.87 -3.81
N GLU A 40 10.37 -5.66 -4.27
CA GLU A 40 11.67 -5.77 -3.59
C GLU A 40 12.45 -4.45 -3.57
N ASP A 41 12.42 -3.69 -4.68
CA ASP A 41 13.08 -2.38 -4.76
C ASP A 41 12.53 -1.40 -3.73
N TYR A 42 11.20 -1.39 -3.52
CA TYR A 42 10.58 -0.53 -2.52
C TYR A 42 10.93 -0.96 -1.10
N LYS A 43 10.97 -2.26 -0.81
CA LYS A 43 11.43 -2.75 0.49
C LYS A 43 12.88 -2.36 0.77
N ASN A 44 13.76 -2.46 -0.23
CA ASN A 44 15.16 -2.05 -0.08
C ASN A 44 15.26 -0.55 0.17
N TRP A 45 14.43 0.24 -0.52
CA TRP A 45 14.34 1.68 -0.30
C TRP A 45 13.85 2.02 1.12
N VAL A 46 12.78 1.38 1.62
CA VAL A 46 12.30 1.54 3.01
C VAL A 46 13.40 1.24 4.01
N LYS A 47 14.13 0.12 3.82
CA LYS A 47 15.25 -0.25 4.69
C LYS A 47 16.35 0.80 4.70
N LYS A 48 16.71 1.34 3.53
CA LYS A 48 17.70 2.40 3.40
C LYS A 48 17.31 3.62 4.22
N VAL A 49 16.11 4.18 4.00
CA VAL A 49 15.67 5.42 4.68
C VAL A 49 15.44 5.22 6.18
N CYS A 50 14.97 4.04 6.60
CA CYS A 50 14.83 3.70 8.02
C CYS A 50 16.21 3.59 8.70
N ASN A 51 17.18 2.94 8.06
CA ASN A 51 18.54 2.84 8.58
C ASN A 51 19.22 4.21 8.72
N GLU A 52 19.06 5.10 7.74
CA GLU A 52 19.60 6.48 7.78
C GLU A 52 19.00 7.34 8.90
N THR A 53 17.82 6.96 9.39
CA THR A 53 17.10 7.69 10.44
C THR A 53 17.06 6.94 11.77
N ASN A 54 17.75 5.80 11.90
CA ASN A 54 17.66 4.91 13.05
C ASN A 54 16.21 4.48 13.39
N MET A 55 15.31 4.49 12.41
CA MET A 55 13.94 3.99 12.54
C MET A 55 13.92 2.48 12.28
N LEU A 56 13.03 1.76 12.97
CA LEU A 56 12.77 0.35 12.68
C LEU A 56 11.69 0.24 11.60
N GLU A 57 11.92 -0.58 10.58
CA GLU A 57 10.91 -0.89 9.58
C GLU A 57 10.09 -2.13 9.97
N TYR A 58 8.77 -2.04 9.81
CA TYR A 58 7.86 -3.19 9.95
C TYR A 58 6.98 -3.32 8.71
N LEU A 59 7.07 -4.46 8.03
CA LEU A 59 6.32 -4.76 6.81
C LEU A 59 5.34 -5.94 7.05
N PRO A 60 4.17 -5.72 7.67
CA PRO A 60 3.24 -6.79 8.06
C PRO A 60 2.65 -7.59 6.90
N LEU A 61 2.65 -7.02 5.69
CA LEU A 61 2.08 -7.66 4.50
C LEU A 61 3.13 -8.33 3.61
N TRP A 62 4.41 -8.24 3.96
CA TRP A 62 5.51 -8.68 3.11
C TRP A 62 5.44 -10.18 2.78
N LYS A 63 5.46 -10.50 1.48
CA LYS A 63 5.29 -11.84 0.87
C LYS A 63 4.04 -12.58 1.35
N LYS A 64 3.10 -11.92 2.03
CA LYS A 64 1.84 -12.55 2.44
C LYS A 64 0.99 -12.80 1.19
N PRO A 65 0.34 -13.98 1.06
CA PRO A 65 -0.49 -14.25 -0.11
C PRO A 65 -1.60 -13.22 -0.26
N ARG A 66 -1.66 -12.50 -1.38
CA ARG A 66 -2.67 -11.45 -1.64
C ARG A 66 -4.11 -11.92 -1.46
N ARG A 67 -4.41 -13.17 -1.86
CA ARG A 67 -5.72 -13.80 -1.62
C ARG A 67 -6.09 -13.83 -0.14
N LYS A 68 -5.11 -14.08 0.73
CA LYS A 68 -5.29 -14.08 2.19
C LYS A 68 -5.48 -12.65 2.70
N ILE A 69 -4.68 -11.69 2.24
CA ILE A 69 -4.82 -10.26 2.59
C ILE A 69 -6.23 -9.75 2.27
N ILE A 70 -6.72 -9.97 1.04
CA ILE A 70 -8.05 -9.49 0.62
C ILE A 70 -9.17 -10.21 1.35
N LYS A 71 -9.01 -11.52 1.59
CA LYS A 71 -9.98 -12.27 2.38
C LYS A 71 -10.08 -11.71 3.80
N GLU A 72 -8.96 -11.51 4.48
CA GLU A 72 -8.92 -10.92 5.82
C GLU A 72 -9.47 -9.48 5.82
N PHE A 73 -9.11 -8.66 4.84
CA PHE A 73 -9.64 -7.30 4.67
C PHE A 73 -11.18 -7.29 4.64
N ILE A 74 -11.77 -8.15 3.81
CA ILE A 74 -13.23 -8.28 3.71
C ILE A 74 -13.83 -8.86 4.99
N ASP A 75 -13.21 -9.90 5.57
CA ASP A 75 -13.72 -10.59 6.75
C ASP A 75 -13.65 -9.68 8.02
N TYR A 76 -12.69 -8.75 8.08
CA TYR A 76 -12.63 -7.72 9.12
C TYR A 76 -13.59 -6.55 8.89
N GLY A 77 -14.37 -6.56 7.81
CA GLY A 77 -15.38 -5.55 7.51
C GLY A 77 -14.82 -4.25 6.92
N PHE A 78 -13.56 -4.23 6.49
CA PHE A 78 -13.01 -3.07 5.79
C PHE A 78 -13.71 -2.87 4.45
N LYS A 79 -13.74 -1.61 4.02
CA LYS A 79 -14.37 -1.15 2.78
C LYS A 79 -13.33 -0.46 1.93
N ALA A 80 -13.28 -0.81 0.65
CA ALA A 80 -12.41 -0.16 -0.33
C ALA A 80 -13.17 0.00 -1.65
N ILE A 81 -12.90 1.09 -2.35
CA ILE A 81 -13.49 1.39 -3.66
C ILE A 81 -12.36 1.40 -4.69
N ILE A 82 -12.63 0.85 -5.88
CA ILE A 82 -11.66 0.90 -6.98
C ILE A 82 -11.71 2.29 -7.62
N VAL A 83 -10.61 3.02 -7.52
CA VAL A 83 -10.48 4.38 -8.06
C VAL A 83 -9.64 4.47 -9.34
N ALA A 84 -8.86 3.44 -9.64
CA ALA A 84 -8.01 3.39 -10.82
C ALA A 84 -7.85 1.96 -11.34
N VAL A 85 -7.77 1.82 -12.66
CA VAL A 85 -7.52 0.55 -13.36
C VAL A 85 -6.54 0.78 -14.51
N LYS A 86 -5.73 -0.24 -14.83
CA LYS A 86 -4.86 -0.20 -15.99
C LYS A 86 -5.61 -0.75 -17.21
N ASP A 87 -5.83 0.12 -18.19
CA ASP A 87 -6.73 -0.09 -19.34
C ASP A 87 -6.22 -1.17 -20.34
N ASP A 88 -4.91 -1.41 -20.37
CA ASP A 88 -4.24 -2.20 -21.40
C ASP A 88 -4.42 -3.73 -21.28
N LYS A 89 -4.98 -4.24 -20.18
CA LYS A 89 -5.05 -5.68 -19.95
C LYS A 89 -6.41 -6.22 -19.57
N LEU A 90 -7.36 -5.39 -19.20
CA LEU A 90 -8.67 -5.82 -18.75
C LEU A 90 -9.71 -4.76 -19.03
N SER A 91 -10.88 -5.22 -19.46
CA SER A 91 -12.18 -4.60 -19.18
C SER A 91 -12.24 -4.29 -17.68
N GLY A 92 -11.66 -3.16 -17.30
CA GLY A 92 -11.50 -2.73 -15.92
C GLY A 92 -12.29 -1.46 -15.66
N LYS A 93 -12.69 -0.75 -16.71
CA LYS A 93 -13.47 0.48 -16.62
C LYS A 93 -14.80 0.24 -15.91
N GLU A 94 -15.42 -0.92 -16.11
CA GLU A 94 -16.64 -1.31 -15.39
C GLU A 94 -16.42 -1.60 -13.90
N LEU A 95 -15.18 -1.79 -13.46
CA LEU A 95 -14.83 -2.04 -12.07
C LEU A 95 -14.63 -0.73 -11.29
N LEU A 96 -14.43 0.40 -11.97
CA LEU A 96 -14.29 1.70 -11.32
C LEU A 96 -15.55 2.03 -10.50
N GLY A 97 -15.34 2.54 -9.28
CA GLY A 97 -16.42 2.83 -8.33
C GLY A 97 -17.01 1.61 -7.64
N SER A 98 -16.63 0.39 -8.03
CA SER A 98 -17.10 -0.82 -7.35
C SER A 98 -16.39 -1.01 -6.00
N GLU A 99 -17.14 -1.48 -5.00
CA GLU A 99 -16.61 -1.85 -3.69
C GLU A 99 -15.92 -3.22 -3.74
N LEU A 100 -14.75 -3.33 -3.11
CA LEU A 100 -14.04 -4.59 -2.89
C LEU A 100 -14.79 -5.49 -1.89
N ASP A 101 -15.71 -6.29 -2.42
CA ASP A 101 -16.50 -7.27 -1.66
C ASP A 101 -16.22 -8.72 -2.10
N LYS A 102 -16.95 -9.67 -1.51
CA LYS A 102 -16.85 -11.10 -1.88
C LYS A 102 -17.24 -11.36 -3.34
N ASN A 103 -18.16 -10.57 -3.90
CA ASN A 103 -18.61 -10.73 -5.29
C ASN A 103 -17.53 -10.27 -6.27
N LEU A 104 -16.98 -9.08 -6.06
CA LEU A 104 -15.90 -8.53 -6.86
C LEU A 104 -14.66 -9.41 -6.75
N LYS A 105 -14.30 -9.90 -5.55
CA LYS A 105 -13.22 -10.89 -5.38
C LYS A 105 -13.41 -12.09 -6.30
N ARG A 106 -14.62 -12.65 -6.37
CA ARG A 106 -14.96 -13.79 -7.23
C ARG A 106 -14.87 -13.43 -8.73
N ILE A 107 -15.29 -12.23 -9.12
CA ILE A 107 -15.17 -11.73 -10.50
C ILE A 107 -13.69 -11.65 -10.89
N LEU A 108 -12.85 -11.07 -10.02
CA LEU A 108 -11.42 -10.92 -10.25
C LEU A 108 -10.70 -12.28 -10.32
N GLU A 109 -11.06 -13.23 -9.46
CA GLU A 109 -10.52 -14.59 -9.51
C GLU A 109 -10.82 -15.30 -10.83
N LYS A 110 -12.05 -15.16 -11.35
CA LYS A 110 -12.44 -15.71 -12.66
C LYS A 110 -11.70 -15.07 -13.84
N ARG A 111 -11.36 -13.79 -13.73
CA ARG A 111 -10.62 -13.03 -14.75
C ARG A 111 -9.10 -13.21 -14.66
N GLY A 112 -8.60 -13.93 -13.65
CA GLY A 112 -7.19 -14.29 -13.47
C GLY A 112 -6.58 -13.74 -12.19
N SER A 113 -5.79 -14.56 -11.50
CA SER A 113 -5.21 -14.24 -10.17
C SER A 113 -4.32 -12.99 -10.14
N THR A 114 -3.76 -12.58 -11.28
CA THR A 114 -2.89 -11.40 -11.41
C THR A 114 -3.63 -10.08 -11.14
N LEU A 115 -4.93 -10.01 -11.44
CA LEU A 115 -5.79 -8.85 -11.20
C LEU A 115 -5.95 -8.52 -9.72
N LEU A 116 -6.18 -9.57 -8.95
CA LEU A 116 -6.36 -9.50 -7.52
C LEU A 116 -5.12 -8.88 -6.85
N GLY A 117 -3.95 -8.97 -7.49
CA GLY A 117 -2.71 -8.38 -6.98
C GLY A 117 -2.37 -6.98 -7.45
N LYS A 118 -2.94 -6.52 -8.57
CA LYS A 118 -2.71 -5.17 -9.11
C LYS A 118 -3.67 -4.12 -8.54
N MET A 119 -4.81 -4.55 -8.00
CA MET A 119 -5.85 -3.66 -7.47
C MET A 119 -5.66 -3.31 -5.99
N VAL A 120 -4.60 -3.82 -5.35
CA VAL A 120 -4.30 -3.54 -3.93
C VAL A 120 -3.44 -2.29 -3.75
N ASN A 121 -3.38 -1.40 -4.75
CA ASN A 121 -3.02 0.00 -4.50
C ASN A 121 -4.28 0.70 -3.98
N ILE A 122 -4.69 0.32 -2.76
CA ILE A 122 -5.80 0.94 -2.06
C ILE A 122 -5.28 2.26 -1.53
N ILE A 123 -5.54 3.35 -2.27
CA ILE A 123 -5.38 4.70 -1.77
C ILE A 123 -6.46 4.87 -0.69
N HIS A 124 -6.06 4.88 0.58
CA HIS A 124 -6.90 5.36 1.67
C HIS A 124 -6.83 6.89 1.67
N TRP A 125 -8.00 7.53 1.69
CA TRP A 125 -8.14 8.91 2.17
C TRP A 125 -8.36 8.87 3.68
#